data_AF-A0A1C5HBP8-F1
#
_entry.id   AF-A0A1C5HBP8-F1
#
_cell.length_a   1.000
_cell.length_b   1.000
_cell.length_c   1.000
_cell.angle_alpha   90.00
_cell.angle_beta   90.00
_cell.angle_gamma   90.00
#
_symmetry.space_group_name_H-M   'P 1'
#
loop_
_entity.id
_entity.type
_entity.pdbx_description
1 polymer ?
#
loop_
_entity_poly.entity_id
_entity_poly.type
_entity_poly.pdbx_seq_one_letter_code
_entity_poly.pdbx_strand_id
1 'polypeptide(L)'
;MVTVTPQASGTASERAGLHVTYDGRVHPAEEIARGAAYELFSADEVPGFERAPRGATYRWRKFVHVTEVTAVHGSTEPTEEAESPLLMPVHRERGWAQLHQLSQQPAAAGDRVLAAVRASAVIRPGTRMVKVLSARQLGGYVRGWLPHGFCYREHDVAHLRTPAGMAVLRGDGEGGRDGTDVAYALRWRAGGPEDYDVPVGAGHRGLTALPPRDRLGPPVLGTGFVPSNAQFIPEFITRDFADLPMPANATLLAYPAEGVEVVLYTYQAEQRGWLRMVGPQWRHLLAAVPGLSPDQEYVPTGDAPRSTQLVGAYAGSEYEAVADQPGGFRVLAMTRAARYPVDAAARRLRHATWRGVPCLVLREEAGWLRLRLCRPDADAVATTGAQCHERGVYEAWAPGAELTDDRVVDLPYPVE
;
A
#
# COMPACT_ATOMS: atom_id res chain seq x y z
N MET A 1 15.81 -22.85 -5.92
CA MET A 1 16.34 -21.70 -6.68
C MET A 1 15.44 -21.50 -7.88
N VAL A 2 14.47 -20.58 -7.77
CA VAL A 2 13.84 -19.99 -8.96
C VAL A 2 14.63 -18.72 -9.18
N THR A 3 15.50 -18.75 -10.19
CA THR A 3 16.25 -17.58 -10.63
C THR A 3 15.23 -16.62 -11.23
N VAL A 4 14.96 -15.49 -10.55
CA VAL A 4 14.29 -14.36 -11.18
C VAL A 4 15.32 -13.76 -12.12
N THR A 5 15.32 -14.22 -13.35
CA THR A 5 16.10 -13.63 -14.43
C THR A 5 15.59 -12.19 -14.61
N PRO A 6 16.46 -11.17 -14.59
CA PRO A 6 16.05 -9.85 -15.03
C PRO A 6 15.76 -9.97 -16.53
N GLN A 7 14.49 -9.91 -16.93
CA GLN A 7 14.14 -9.86 -18.33
C GLN A 7 14.44 -8.44 -18.84
N ALA A 8 15.73 -8.16 -19.04
CA ALA A 8 16.25 -6.88 -19.51
C ALA A 8 17.39 -7.12 -20.50
N SER A 9 17.11 -7.83 -21.59
CA SER A 9 18.02 -7.89 -22.74
C SER A 9 17.23 -8.26 -24.00
N GLY A 10 16.67 -7.24 -24.65
CA GLY A 10 16.05 -7.28 -25.98
C GLY A 10 16.24 -5.92 -26.65
N THR A 11 16.31 -5.90 -27.99
CA THR A 11 16.64 -4.69 -28.75
C THR A 11 15.48 -3.68 -28.79
N ALA A 12 15.76 -2.40 -29.03
CA ALA A 12 14.79 -1.30 -28.91
C ALA A 12 13.55 -1.42 -29.83
N SER A 13 13.65 -2.19 -30.92
CA SER A 13 12.52 -2.44 -31.83
C SER A 13 11.57 -3.54 -31.33
N GLU A 14 12.00 -4.40 -30.39
CA GLU A 14 11.16 -5.44 -29.78
C GLU A 14 10.38 -4.92 -28.56
N ARG A 15 10.82 -3.82 -27.95
CA ARG A 15 10.11 -3.13 -26.86
C ARG A 15 8.88 -2.33 -27.31
N ALA A 16 8.75 -2.07 -28.61
CA ALA A 16 7.68 -1.24 -29.20
C ALA A 16 6.56 -2.06 -29.89
N GLY A 17 6.33 -3.31 -29.46
CA GLY A 17 5.20 -4.10 -29.98
C GLY A 17 3.85 -3.62 -29.44
N LEU A 18 3.83 -3.13 -28.19
CA LEU A 18 2.62 -2.69 -27.52
C LEU A 18 2.22 -1.28 -27.96
N HIS A 19 0.97 -1.14 -28.38
CA HIS A 19 0.38 0.15 -28.71
C HIS A 19 -0.93 0.34 -27.93
N VAL A 20 -1.16 1.56 -27.48
CA VAL A 20 -2.30 1.91 -26.64
C VAL A 20 -3.04 3.07 -27.28
N THR A 21 -4.36 2.95 -27.39
CA THR A 21 -5.23 4.05 -27.81
C THR A 21 -5.61 4.89 -26.58
N TYR A 22 -5.15 6.13 -26.57
CA TYR A 22 -5.42 7.13 -25.54
C TYR A 22 -5.86 8.43 -26.23
N ASP A 23 -6.96 9.03 -25.74
CA ASP A 23 -7.54 10.25 -26.30
C ASP A 23 -7.74 10.18 -27.84
N GLY A 24 -8.21 9.02 -28.31
CA GLY A 24 -8.47 8.76 -29.74
C GLY A 24 -7.23 8.60 -30.62
N ARG A 25 -6.02 8.60 -30.05
CA ARG A 25 -4.75 8.43 -30.76
C ARG A 25 -4.01 7.18 -30.30
N VAL A 26 -3.32 6.52 -31.23
CA VAL A 26 -2.52 5.33 -30.94
C VAL A 26 -1.10 5.77 -30.60
N HIS A 27 -0.60 5.35 -29.44
CA HIS A 27 0.75 5.63 -28.94
C HIS A 27 1.53 4.32 -28.75
N PRO A 28 2.83 4.28 -29.10
CA PRO A 28 3.73 3.25 -28.56
C PRO A 28 3.69 3.28 -27.04
N ALA A 29 3.70 2.12 -26.39
CA ALA A 29 3.56 2.05 -24.95
C ALA A 29 4.40 0.94 -24.31
N GLU A 30 4.69 1.10 -23.02
CA GLU A 30 5.18 0.04 -22.13
C GLU A 30 4.11 -0.27 -21.09
N GLU A 31 3.91 -1.57 -20.82
CA GLU A 31 2.95 -2.03 -19.82
C GLU A 31 3.51 -1.89 -18.40
N ILE A 32 2.68 -1.41 -17.48
CA ILE A 32 3.01 -1.25 -16.07
C ILE A 32 2.06 -2.08 -15.21
N ALA A 33 2.63 -2.79 -14.24
CA ALA A 33 1.91 -3.54 -13.21
C ALA A 33 0.83 -4.49 -13.79
N ARG A 34 1.19 -5.25 -14.82
CA ARG A 34 0.34 -6.29 -15.45
C ARG A 34 -0.94 -5.69 -16.05
N GLY A 35 -0.78 -4.62 -16.82
CA GLY A 35 -1.89 -3.96 -17.52
C GLY A 35 -2.72 -3.01 -16.67
N ALA A 36 -2.32 -2.69 -15.44
CA ALA A 36 -3.00 -1.69 -14.62
C ALA A 36 -2.74 -0.25 -15.09
N ALA A 37 -1.59 -0.01 -15.71
CA ALA A 37 -1.21 1.28 -16.27
C ALA A 37 -0.28 1.11 -17.47
N TYR A 38 -0.04 2.20 -18.19
CA TYR A 38 0.86 2.24 -19.34
C TYR A 38 1.73 3.50 -19.32
N GLU A 39 2.99 3.37 -19.72
CA GLU A 39 3.82 4.52 -20.13
C GLU A 39 3.66 4.69 -21.63
N LEU A 40 3.03 5.78 -22.05
CA LEU A 40 2.83 6.15 -23.45
C LEU A 40 4.00 7.00 -23.94
N PHE A 41 4.35 6.87 -25.21
CA PHE A 41 5.43 7.61 -25.82
C PHE A 41 4.97 8.41 -27.05
N SER A 42 5.67 9.51 -27.33
CA SER A 42 5.46 10.33 -28.53
C SER A 42 6.76 10.97 -29.01
N ALA A 43 6.94 11.04 -30.33
CA ALA A 43 8.01 11.81 -30.95
C ALA A 43 7.74 13.32 -30.87
N ASP A 44 6.46 13.70 -31.02
CA ASP A 44 5.99 15.08 -31.02
C ASP A 44 5.41 15.49 -29.67
N GLU A 45 5.34 16.79 -29.41
CA GLU A 45 4.72 17.34 -28.20
C GLU A 45 3.21 17.09 -28.24
N VAL A 46 2.70 16.47 -27.17
CA VAL A 46 1.28 16.15 -27.00
C VAL A 46 0.80 16.77 -25.69
N PRO A 47 -0.38 17.40 -25.63
CA PRO A 47 -0.91 17.98 -24.40
C PRO A 47 -0.91 16.98 -23.24
N GLY A 48 -0.30 17.38 -22.12
CA GLY A 48 -0.22 16.56 -20.91
C GLY A 48 0.80 15.42 -20.97
N PHE A 49 1.63 15.34 -22.02
CA PHE A 49 2.87 14.55 -22.01
C PHE A 49 4.00 15.41 -21.43
N GLU A 50 4.89 14.77 -20.68
CA GLU A 50 6.10 15.38 -20.15
C GLU A 50 7.30 14.99 -21.01
N ARG A 51 8.38 15.77 -20.90
CA ARG A 51 9.62 15.46 -21.60
C ARG A 51 10.25 14.20 -20.98
N ALA A 52 10.53 13.22 -21.82
CA ALA A 52 11.18 11.99 -21.39
C ALA A 52 12.62 12.24 -20.90
N PRO A 53 13.17 11.35 -20.05
CA PRO A 53 14.56 11.43 -19.59
C PRO A 53 15.56 11.47 -20.75
N ARG A 54 16.75 12.05 -20.51
CA ARG A 54 17.80 12.12 -21.53
C ARG A 54 18.23 10.72 -21.96
N GLY A 55 18.26 10.48 -23.27
CA GLY A 55 18.65 9.19 -23.85
C GLY A 55 17.48 8.23 -24.16
N ALA A 56 16.24 8.61 -23.83
CA ALA A 56 15.05 7.88 -24.27
C ALA A 56 14.87 7.98 -25.80
N THR A 57 14.37 6.90 -26.41
CA THR A 57 14.07 6.83 -27.86
C THR A 57 13.04 7.87 -28.27
N TYR A 58 12.03 8.10 -27.43
CA TYR A 58 10.98 9.10 -27.64
C TYR A 58 11.22 10.32 -26.76
N ARG A 59 10.85 11.50 -27.27
CA ARG A 59 11.10 12.77 -26.59
C ARG A 59 10.05 13.10 -25.54
N TRP A 60 8.85 12.56 -25.68
CA TRP A 60 7.70 12.84 -24.84
C TRP A 60 7.10 11.54 -24.33
N ARG A 61 6.58 11.59 -23.10
CA ARG A 61 5.92 10.45 -22.48
C ARG A 61 4.78 10.84 -21.54
N LYS A 62 3.94 9.88 -21.18
CA LYS A 62 2.88 10.05 -20.18
C LYS A 62 2.54 8.72 -19.52
N PHE A 63 2.38 8.70 -18.20
CA PHE A 63 1.80 7.56 -17.50
C PHE A 63 0.27 7.70 -17.44
N VAL A 64 -0.45 6.66 -17.81
CA VAL A 64 -1.92 6.64 -17.82
C VAL A 64 -2.45 5.38 -17.13
N HIS A 65 -3.58 5.51 -16.43
CA HIS A 65 -4.25 4.36 -15.84
C HIS A 65 -5.02 3.58 -16.93
N VAL A 66 -5.21 2.27 -16.74
CA VAL A 66 -5.93 1.42 -17.72
C VAL A 66 -7.35 1.92 -18.03
N THR A 67 -8.01 2.58 -17.08
CA THR A 67 -9.37 3.14 -17.30
C THR A 67 -9.39 4.34 -18.25
N GLU A 68 -8.24 4.94 -18.53
CA GLU A 68 -8.10 6.05 -19.50
C GLU A 68 -7.78 5.54 -20.92
N VAL A 69 -7.54 4.23 -21.06
CA VAL A 69 -7.19 3.57 -22.30
C VAL A 69 -8.43 2.96 -22.95
N THR A 70 -8.63 3.22 -24.24
CA THR A 70 -9.79 2.68 -24.98
C THR A 70 -9.49 1.37 -25.71
N ALA A 71 -8.24 1.14 -26.08
CA ALA A 71 -7.81 -0.10 -26.72
C ALA A 71 -6.32 -0.37 -26.48
N VAL A 72 -5.97 -1.64 -26.34
CA VAL A 72 -4.60 -2.14 -26.22
C VAL A 72 -4.34 -3.09 -27.38
N HIS A 73 -3.23 -2.90 -28.08
CA HIS A 73 -2.85 -3.68 -29.26
C HIS A 73 -1.48 -4.30 -29.03
N GLY A 74 -1.34 -5.59 -29.34
CA GLY A 74 -0.07 -6.32 -29.19
C GLY A 74 0.24 -6.77 -27.75
N SER A 75 -0.74 -6.77 -26.84
CA SER A 75 -0.56 -7.34 -25.49
C SER A 75 -0.47 -8.86 -25.56
N THR A 76 0.42 -9.45 -24.76
CA THR A 76 0.45 -10.89 -24.51
C THR A 76 -0.66 -11.31 -23.55
N GLU A 77 -1.03 -12.60 -23.55
CA GLU A 77 -1.97 -13.12 -22.55
C GLU A 77 -1.43 -12.89 -21.12
N PRO A 78 -2.28 -12.43 -20.18
CA PRO A 78 -1.86 -12.20 -18.81
C PRO A 78 -1.49 -13.51 -18.11
N THR A 79 -0.39 -13.51 -17.36
CA THR A 79 0.13 -14.68 -16.63
C THR A 79 -0.47 -14.86 -15.23
N GLU A 80 -1.15 -13.84 -14.70
CA GLU A 80 -1.89 -13.86 -13.43
C GLU A 80 -3.32 -13.33 -13.67
N GLU A 81 -4.27 -13.70 -12.81
CA GLU A 81 -5.63 -13.16 -12.86
C GLU A 81 -5.60 -11.63 -12.70
N ALA A 82 -6.32 -10.92 -13.57
CA ALA A 82 -6.37 -9.47 -13.55
C ALA A 82 -7.13 -8.96 -12.32
N GLU A 83 -6.60 -7.91 -11.69
CA GLU A 83 -7.31 -7.20 -10.63
C GLU A 83 -8.59 -6.56 -11.20
N SER A 84 -9.67 -6.57 -10.42
CA SER A 84 -10.93 -5.99 -10.86
C SER A 84 -10.83 -4.46 -10.94
N PRO A 85 -11.09 -3.88 -12.13
CA PRO A 85 -11.03 -2.43 -12.32
C PRO A 85 -12.19 -1.74 -11.60
N LEU A 86 -12.10 -0.42 -11.48
CA LEU A 86 -13.24 0.37 -11.06
C LEU A 86 -14.37 0.28 -12.10
N LEU A 87 -15.56 -0.08 -11.62
CA LEU A 87 -16.76 -0.15 -12.42
C LEU A 87 -17.66 1.05 -12.12
N MET A 88 -18.05 1.75 -13.17
CA MET A 88 -19.06 2.80 -13.11
C MET A 88 -20.43 2.21 -13.48
N PRO A 89 -21.46 2.34 -12.63
CA PRO A 89 -22.83 2.02 -13.02
C PRO A 89 -23.23 2.82 -14.27
N VAL A 90 -23.81 2.16 -15.26
CA VAL A 90 -24.23 2.81 -16.51
C VAL A 90 -25.22 3.93 -16.20
N HIS A 91 -24.87 5.16 -16.57
CA HIS A 91 -25.71 6.34 -16.36
C HIS A 91 -25.62 7.24 -17.59
N ARG A 92 -26.75 7.82 -18.02
CA ARG A 92 -26.79 8.68 -19.23
C ARG A 92 -26.14 10.04 -19.02
N GLU A 93 -26.21 10.56 -17.80
CA GLU A 93 -25.78 11.93 -17.47
C GLU A 93 -24.48 11.99 -16.66
N ARG A 94 -23.99 10.84 -16.15
CA ARG A 94 -22.81 10.80 -15.26
C ARG A 94 -21.66 10.09 -15.94
N GLY A 95 -20.56 10.81 -16.14
CA GLY A 95 -19.28 10.26 -16.56
C GLY A 95 -18.23 10.27 -15.44
N TRP A 96 -17.06 9.72 -15.72
CA TRP A 96 -15.94 9.64 -14.76
C TRP A 96 -15.55 11.00 -14.18
N ALA A 97 -15.52 12.07 -14.98
CA ALA A 97 -15.19 13.41 -14.51
C ALA A 97 -16.17 13.93 -13.45
N GLN A 98 -17.47 13.64 -13.60
CA GLN A 98 -18.48 14.05 -12.63
C GLN A 98 -18.39 13.21 -11.35
N LEU A 99 -18.15 11.90 -11.47
CA LEU A 99 -17.94 11.04 -10.30
C LEU A 99 -16.70 11.45 -9.51
N HIS A 100 -15.64 11.84 -10.21
CA HIS A 100 -14.45 12.38 -9.57
C HIS A 100 -14.78 13.66 -8.82
N GLN A 101 -15.42 14.65 -9.45
CA GLN A 101 -15.87 15.86 -8.75
C GLN A 101 -16.75 15.56 -7.53
N LEU A 102 -17.64 14.58 -7.64
CA LEU A 102 -18.52 14.15 -6.56
C LEU A 102 -17.73 13.49 -5.42
N SER A 103 -16.72 12.66 -5.70
CA SER A 103 -15.90 12.01 -4.67
C SER A 103 -15.03 12.98 -3.89
N GLN A 104 -14.76 14.16 -4.47
CA GLN A 104 -14.04 15.24 -3.80
C GLN A 104 -14.93 16.05 -2.84
N GLN A 105 -16.23 15.76 -2.74
CA GLN A 105 -17.18 16.48 -1.89
C GLN A 105 -17.52 15.65 -0.64
N PRO A 106 -17.12 16.06 0.58
CA PRO A 106 -17.46 15.34 1.81
C PRO A 106 -18.98 15.14 2.00
N ALA A 107 -19.79 16.09 1.52
CA ALA A 107 -21.25 16.00 1.56
C ALA A 107 -21.81 14.81 0.76
N ALA A 108 -21.04 14.26 -0.18
CA ALA A 108 -21.42 13.11 -1.01
C ALA A 108 -21.03 11.75 -0.39
N ALA A 109 -20.56 11.69 0.87
CA ALA A 109 -20.16 10.45 1.55
C ALA A 109 -21.26 9.36 1.60
N GLY A 110 -22.53 9.73 1.43
CA GLY A 110 -23.68 8.82 1.34
C GLY A 110 -24.23 8.59 -0.07
N ASP A 111 -23.60 9.13 -1.13
CA ASP A 111 -24.08 8.96 -2.50
C ASP A 111 -23.98 7.48 -2.93
N ARG A 112 -25.10 6.92 -3.38
CA ARG A 112 -25.21 5.50 -3.75
C ARG A 112 -24.37 5.12 -4.96
N VAL A 113 -24.15 6.05 -5.89
CA VAL A 113 -23.32 5.80 -7.08
C VAL A 113 -21.86 5.74 -6.67
N LEU A 114 -21.39 6.67 -5.83
CA LEU A 114 -20.05 6.58 -5.25
C LEU A 114 -19.85 5.30 -4.45
N ALA A 115 -20.83 4.90 -3.64
CA ALA A 115 -20.77 3.65 -2.89
C ALA A 115 -20.65 2.42 -3.82
N ALA A 116 -21.43 2.38 -4.92
CA ALA A 116 -21.37 1.29 -5.90
C ALA A 116 -20.01 1.25 -6.64
N VAL A 117 -19.51 2.41 -7.07
CA VAL A 117 -18.18 2.52 -7.69
C VAL A 117 -17.11 2.08 -6.70
N ARG A 118 -17.17 2.52 -5.45
CA ARG A 118 -16.21 2.13 -4.42
C ARG A 118 -16.23 0.63 -4.12
N ALA A 119 -17.41 0.01 -4.13
CA ALA A 119 -17.58 -1.42 -3.90
C ALA A 119 -16.96 -2.29 -5.02
N SER A 120 -16.76 -1.75 -6.23
CA SER A 120 -16.08 -2.46 -7.31
C SER A 120 -14.56 -2.60 -7.10
N ALA A 121 -13.96 -1.75 -6.26
CA ALA A 121 -12.57 -1.88 -5.84
C ALA A 121 -12.45 -2.95 -4.74
N VAL A 122 -12.50 -4.21 -5.17
CA VAL A 122 -12.43 -5.39 -4.31
C VAL A 122 -10.98 -5.73 -3.97
N ILE A 123 -10.76 -6.12 -2.71
CA ILE A 123 -9.55 -6.80 -2.25
C ILE A 123 -9.88 -8.29 -2.13
N ARG A 124 -8.98 -9.14 -2.63
CA ARG A 124 -9.03 -10.60 -2.50
C ARG A 124 -7.74 -11.10 -1.84
N PRO A 125 -7.70 -12.34 -1.34
CA PRO A 125 -6.44 -12.99 -1.02
C PRO A 125 -5.47 -12.85 -2.20
N GLY A 126 -4.26 -12.35 -1.93
CA GLY A 126 -3.24 -12.13 -2.95
C GLY A 126 -3.29 -10.80 -3.70
N THR A 127 -4.34 -9.98 -3.51
CA THR A 127 -4.40 -8.63 -4.10
C THR A 127 -3.15 -7.85 -3.73
N ARG A 128 -2.49 -7.24 -4.72
CA ARG A 128 -1.27 -6.46 -4.46
C ARG A 128 -1.64 -5.11 -3.87
N MET A 129 -1.19 -4.88 -2.65
CA MET A 129 -1.39 -3.66 -1.89
C MET A 129 -0.11 -2.83 -1.88
N VAL A 130 -0.25 -1.51 -1.80
CA VAL A 130 0.82 -0.54 -1.79
C VAL A 130 0.56 0.52 -0.73
N LYS A 131 1.62 0.93 -0.02
CA LYS A 131 1.66 2.10 0.85
C LYS A 131 2.82 2.98 0.41
N VAL A 132 2.53 4.24 0.07
CA VAL A 132 3.57 5.23 -0.23
C VAL A 132 4.23 5.69 1.06
N LEU A 133 5.55 5.77 1.04
CA LEU A 133 6.40 6.01 2.21
C LEU A 133 7.31 7.23 1.97
N SER A 134 7.60 7.96 3.03
CA SER A 134 8.80 8.79 3.08
C SER A 134 10.06 8.00 3.41
N ALA A 135 11.22 8.62 3.26
CA ALA A 135 12.50 8.04 3.63
C ALA A 135 12.53 7.58 5.11
N ARG A 136 11.92 8.37 6.01
CA ARG A 136 11.79 8.03 7.43
C ARG A 136 10.97 6.76 7.63
N GLN A 137 9.80 6.66 6.99
CA GLN A 137 8.95 5.49 7.08
C GLN A 137 9.64 4.26 6.47
N LEU A 138 10.31 4.41 5.32
CA LEU A 138 11.14 3.35 4.75
C LEU A 138 12.18 2.82 5.76
N GLY A 139 12.89 3.72 6.44
CA GLY A 139 13.81 3.35 7.51
C GLY A 139 13.13 2.62 8.69
N GLY A 140 11.86 2.91 8.98
CA GLY A 140 11.05 2.18 9.95
C GLY A 140 10.72 0.75 9.50
N TYR A 141 10.27 0.60 8.25
CA TYR A 141 9.93 -0.72 7.65
C TYR A 141 11.14 -1.65 7.55
N VAL A 142 12.29 -1.10 7.18
CA VAL A 142 13.55 -1.85 7.16
C VAL A 142 13.92 -2.38 8.55
N ARG A 143 13.49 -1.70 9.62
CA ARG A 143 13.70 -2.10 11.03
C ARG A 143 12.51 -2.82 11.65
N GLY A 144 11.60 -3.35 10.85
CA GLY A 144 10.52 -4.21 11.33
C GLY A 144 9.20 -3.51 11.62
N TRP A 145 8.97 -2.27 11.17
CA TRP A 145 7.60 -1.77 11.09
C TRP A 145 6.77 -2.67 10.16
N LEU A 146 5.50 -2.81 10.51
CA LEU A 146 4.54 -3.65 9.82
C LEU A 146 3.56 -2.80 8.99
N PRO A 147 2.97 -3.33 7.90
CA PRO A 147 1.97 -2.59 7.13
C PRO A 147 0.82 -2.14 8.04
N HIS A 148 0.43 -0.86 7.98
CA HIS A 148 -0.69 -0.33 8.76
C HIS A 148 -1.24 0.95 8.11
N GLY A 149 -2.42 1.37 8.57
CA GLY A 149 -3.05 2.63 8.20
C GLY A 149 -3.50 2.64 6.75
N PHE A 150 -3.43 3.81 6.12
CA PHE A 150 -3.86 3.99 4.73
C PHE A 150 -3.00 3.22 3.74
N CYS A 151 -3.67 2.55 2.80
CA CYS A 151 -3.06 1.78 1.72
C CYS A 151 -3.98 1.74 0.48
N TYR A 152 -3.43 1.25 -0.62
CA TYR A 152 -4.06 1.28 -1.94
C TYR A 152 -3.82 -0.05 -2.65
N ARG A 153 -4.67 -0.44 -3.60
CA ARG A 153 -4.34 -1.55 -4.50
C ARG A 153 -3.30 -1.03 -5.50
N GLU A 154 -2.30 -1.84 -5.84
CA GLU A 154 -1.32 -1.51 -6.87
C GLU A 154 -2.01 -1.12 -8.18
N HIS A 155 -3.10 -1.84 -8.51
CA HIS A 155 -3.89 -1.58 -9.70
C HIS A 155 -4.34 -0.11 -9.80
N ASP A 156 -4.89 0.44 -8.72
CA ASP A 156 -5.50 1.78 -8.72
C ASP A 156 -4.48 2.93 -8.75
N VAL A 157 -3.20 2.64 -8.51
CA VAL A 157 -2.14 3.65 -8.37
C VAL A 157 -0.95 3.40 -9.31
N ALA A 158 -1.05 2.41 -10.19
CA ALA A 158 0.06 1.95 -11.02
C ALA A 158 0.63 3.05 -11.95
N HIS A 159 -0.19 4.01 -12.37
CA HIS A 159 0.22 5.14 -13.22
C HIS A 159 0.93 6.25 -12.44
N LEU A 160 0.84 6.28 -11.11
CA LEU A 160 1.54 7.26 -10.28
C LEU A 160 3.00 6.84 -10.13
N ARG A 161 3.84 7.17 -11.11
CA ARG A 161 5.21 6.67 -11.19
C ARG A 161 6.28 7.63 -10.67
N THR A 162 5.98 8.92 -10.58
CA THR A 162 6.94 9.94 -10.17
C THR A 162 6.71 10.38 -8.72
N PRO A 163 7.72 10.96 -8.04
CA PRO A 163 7.55 11.51 -6.70
C PRO A 163 6.39 12.52 -6.60
N ALA A 164 6.23 13.36 -7.63
CA ALA A 164 5.14 14.32 -7.74
C ALA A 164 3.78 13.63 -7.89
N GLY A 165 3.67 12.60 -8.74
CA GLY A 165 2.45 11.81 -8.90
C GLY A 165 2.04 11.08 -7.63
N MET A 166 3.01 10.51 -6.90
CA MET A 166 2.77 9.78 -5.65
C MET A 166 2.51 10.69 -4.44
N ALA A 167 2.79 12.00 -4.53
CA ALA A 167 2.65 12.92 -3.40
C ALA A 167 1.21 12.96 -2.84
N VAL A 168 0.21 12.73 -3.70
CA VAL A 168 -1.22 12.68 -3.31
C VAL A 168 -1.55 11.53 -2.34
N LEU A 169 -0.73 10.48 -2.33
CA LEU A 169 -0.94 9.28 -1.51
C LEU A 169 -0.19 9.30 -0.18
N ARG A 170 0.67 10.30 0.05
CA ARG A 170 1.51 10.37 1.25
C ARG A 170 0.66 10.64 2.49
N GLY A 171 0.96 9.88 3.55
CA GLY A 171 0.29 9.99 4.85
C GLY A 171 1.07 10.76 5.90
N ASP A 172 2.34 11.11 5.66
CA ASP A 172 3.15 11.86 6.60
C ASP A 172 3.04 13.38 6.40
N GLY A 173 3.27 14.14 7.48
CA GLY A 173 3.15 15.60 7.49
C GLY A 173 4.18 16.30 6.59
N GLU A 174 4.18 17.64 6.61
CA GLU A 174 5.07 18.45 5.76
C GLU A 174 6.57 18.15 5.97
N GLY A 175 6.98 17.67 7.17
CA GLY A 175 8.35 17.22 7.43
C GLY A 175 8.80 15.96 6.66
N GLY A 176 7.90 15.32 5.90
CA GLY A 176 8.22 14.27 4.91
C GLY A 176 8.35 14.79 3.47
N ARG A 177 8.16 16.10 3.25
CA ARG A 177 8.27 16.75 1.92
C ARG A 177 9.68 17.24 1.60
N ASP A 178 10.62 17.14 2.54
CA ASP A 178 11.97 17.68 2.36
C ASP A 178 12.71 16.96 1.23
N GLY A 179 12.69 17.58 0.05
CA GLY A 179 13.76 17.55 -0.95
C GLY A 179 14.08 16.21 -1.62
N THR A 180 13.28 15.15 -1.46
CA THR A 180 13.59 13.88 -2.12
C THR A 180 13.04 13.83 -3.54
N ASP A 181 13.92 13.80 -4.53
CA ASP A 181 13.66 13.40 -5.93
C ASP A 181 13.22 11.92 -6.07
N VAL A 182 12.89 11.28 -4.94
CA VAL A 182 12.53 9.87 -4.82
C VAL A 182 11.30 9.76 -3.92
N ALA A 183 10.31 9.00 -4.37
CA ALA A 183 9.25 8.46 -3.52
C ALA A 183 9.54 6.98 -3.22
N TYR A 184 9.16 6.52 -2.04
CA TYR A 184 9.30 5.12 -1.66
C TYR A 184 7.94 4.47 -1.51
N ALA A 185 7.90 3.14 -1.59
CA ALA A 185 6.68 2.40 -1.29
C ALA A 185 6.99 1.04 -0.65
N LEU A 186 6.06 0.57 0.16
CA LEU A 186 5.96 -0.84 0.52
C LEU A 186 4.87 -1.47 -0.36
N ARG A 187 5.20 -2.58 -1.01
CA ARG A 187 4.24 -3.41 -1.77
C ARG A 187 4.17 -4.81 -1.17
N TRP A 188 2.97 -5.30 -0.92
CA TRP A 188 2.73 -6.65 -0.37
C TRP A 188 1.50 -7.29 -1.02
N ARG A 189 1.26 -8.57 -0.73
CA ARG A 189 0.02 -9.25 -1.11
C ARG A 189 -0.88 -9.38 0.11
N ALA A 190 -2.14 -9.02 -0.04
CA ALA A 190 -3.14 -9.11 1.02
C ALA A 190 -3.32 -10.56 1.49
N GLY A 191 -3.36 -10.80 2.81
CA GLY A 191 -3.71 -12.11 3.38
C GLY A 191 -5.17 -12.46 3.08
N GLY A 192 -6.06 -11.50 3.31
CA GLY A 192 -7.48 -11.55 2.97
C GLY A 192 -8.14 -10.16 3.05
N PRO A 193 -9.37 -9.99 2.53
CA PRO A 193 -10.13 -8.73 2.60
C PRO A 193 -10.43 -8.24 4.01
N GLU A 194 -10.53 -9.13 4.99
CA GLU A 194 -10.79 -8.88 6.41
C GLU A 194 -9.70 -8.06 7.11
N ASP A 195 -8.53 -7.91 6.49
CA ASP A 195 -7.47 -7.04 6.98
C ASP A 195 -7.73 -5.56 6.67
N TYR A 196 -8.75 -5.24 5.86
CA TYR A 196 -8.99 -3.91 5.32
C TYR A 196 -10.42 -3.44 5.56
N ASP A 197 -10.54 -2.14 5.79
CA ASP A 197 -11.80 -1.42 5.80
C ASP A 197 -11.75 -0.26 4.78
N VAL A 198 -12.92 0.25 4.43
CA VAL A 198 -13.07 1.47 3.63
C VAL A 198 -13.41 2.63 4.59
N PRO A 199 -12.72 3.78 4.52
CA PRO A 199 -12.91 4.90 5.44
C PRO A 199 -14.18 5.71 5.12
N VAL A 200 -15.33 5.04 5.16
CA VAL A 200 -16.67 5.58 4.87
C VAL A 200 -17.63 5.29 6.04
N GLY A 201 -18.74 6.02 6.06
CA GLY A 201 -19.87 5.74 6.97
C GLY A 201 -19.61 6.07 8.44
N ALA A 202 -20.57 5.68 9.28
CA ALA A 202 -20.62 6.08 10.69
C ALA A 202 -19.39 5.63 11.50
N GLY A 203 -18.85 4.43 11.22
CA GLY A 203 -17.68 3.87 11.91
C GLY A 203 -16.37 4.63 11.66
N HIS A 204 -16.35 5.57 10.71
CA HIS A 204 -15.17 6.39 10.37
C HIS A 204 -15.46 7.90 10.42
N ARG A 205 -16.63 8.30 10.93
CA ARG A 205 -17.03 9.72 11.02
C ARG A 205 -16.04 10.53 11.85
N GLY A 206 -15.47 9.92 12.89
CA GLY A 206 -14.41 10.50 13.71
C GLY A 206 -13.25 11.06 12.89
N LEU A 207 -12.74 10.26 11.95
CA LEU A 207 -11.64 10.64 11.06
C LEU A 207 -11.97 11.86 10.19
N THR A 208 -13.21 11.93 9.69
CA THR A 208 -13.66 13.05 8.85
C THR A 208 -13.84 14.35 9.64
N ALA A 209 -14.05 14.25 10.95
CA ALA A 209 -14.30 15.38 11.84
C ALA A 209 -13.01 15.93 12.49
N LEU A 210 -11.87 15.25 12.34
CA LEU A 210 -10.60 15.66 12.95
C LEU A 210 -10.12 17.00 12.35
N PRO A 211 -9.85 18.02 13.20
CA PRO A 211 -9.44 19.32 12.72
C PRO A 211 -8.01 19.26 12.14
N PRO A 212 -7.64 20.18 11.24
CA PRO A 212 -6.31 20.20 10.62
C PRO A 212 -5.14 20.17 11.59
N ARG A 213 -5.27 20.80 12.77
CA ARG A 213 -4.22 20.84 13.80
C ARG A 213 -3.92 19.48 14.43
N ASP A 214 -4.88 18.56 14.40
CA ASP A 214 -4.78 17.27 15.08
C ASP A 214 -4.43 16.14 14.10
N ARG A 215 -4.27 16.43 12.80
CA ARG A 215 -4.01 15.41 11.76
C ARG A 215 -2.76 15.70 10.94
N LEU A 216 -2.11 14.63 10.49
CA LEU A 216 -1.07 14.67 9.46
C LEU A 216 -1.65 14.25 8.10
N GLY A 217 -1.12 14.85 7.03
CA GLY A 217 -1.51 14.54 5.66
C GLY A 217 -2.89 15.11 5.24
N PRO A 218 -3.40 14.71 4.05
CA PRO A 218 -4.66 15.21 3.51
C PRO A 218 -5.88 14.73 4.33
N PRO A 219 -7.02 15.47 4.26
CA PRO A 219 -8.22 15.10 5.01
C PRO A 219 -8.77 13.74 4.58
N VAL A 220 -9.56 13.11 5.44
CA VAL A 220 -10.41 11.98 5.06
C VAL A 220 -11.77 12.54 4.69
N LEU A 221 -12.20 12.34 3.45
CA LEU A 221 -13.46 12.93 2.95
C LEU A 221 -14.70 12.13 3.37
N GLY A 222 -14.52 10.86 3.77
CA GLY A 222 -15.62 9.94 4.05
C GLY A 222 -16.30 9.38 2.81
N THR A 223 -15.80 9.70 1.61
CA THR A 223 -16.29 9.19 0.31
C THR A 223 -15.60 7.90 -0.13
N GLY A 224 -14.52 7.50 0.56
CA GLY A 224 -13.74 6.30 0.23
C GLY A 224 -12.71 6.51 -0.89
N PHE A 225 -12.47 7.75 -1.29
CA PHE A 225 -11.50 8.14 -2.31
C PHE A 225 -10.49 9.16 -1.77
N VAL A 226 -9.28 9.13 -2.32
CA VAL A 226 -8.22 10.07 -2.00
C VAL A 226 -8.61 11.51 -2.41
N PRO A 227 -8.34 12.53 -1.58
CA PRO A 227 -8.43 13.92 -2.00
C PRO A 227 -7.44 14.24 -3.12
N SER A 228 -7.94 14.52 -4.32
CA SER A 228 -7.12 14.81 -5.50
C SER A 228 -7.91 15.61 -6.54
N ASN A 229 -7.23 16.56 -7.18
CA ASN A 229 -7.80 17.32 -8.30
C ASN A 229 -7.63 16.61 -9.65
N ALA A 230 -6.84 15.53 -9.71
CA ALA A 230 -6.50 14.85 -10.96
C ALA A 230 -6.73 13.34 -10.93
N GLN A 231 -6.89 12.74 -9.74
CA GLN A 231 -6.86 11.30 -9.56
C GLN A 231 -8.15 10.79 -8.91
N PHE A 232 -8.70 9.71 -9.46
CA PHE A 232 -9.86 9.03 -8.91
C PHE A 232 -9.44 7.69 -8.29
N ILE A 233 -8.89 7.76 -7.08
CA ILE A 233 -8.20 6.62 -6.44
C ILE A 233 -8.99 6.17 -5.19
N PRO A 234 -9.43 4.90 -5.14
CA PRO A 234 -10.00 4.31 -3.94
C PRO A 234 -8.95 4.22 -2.83
N GLU A 235 -9.34 4.57 -1.61
CA GLU A 235 -8.48 4.40 -0.43
C GLU A 235 -9.01 3.30 0.50
N PHE A 236 -8.08 2.55 1.09
CA PHE A 236 -8.35 1.55 2.11
C PHE A 236 -7.57 1.90 3.37
N ILE A 237 -8.03 1.40 4.50
CA ILE A 237 -7.28 1.41 5.75
C ILE A 237 -7.10 -0.02 6.21
N THR A 238 -6.01 -0.33 6.91
CA THR A 238 -5.96 -1.58 7.68
C THR A 238 -7.06 -1.54 8.75
N ARG A 239 -7.77 -2.65 8.94
CA ARG A 239 -8.87 -2.75 9.89
C ARG A 239 -8.40 -2.34 11.29
N ASP A 240 -9.14 -1.44 11.93
CA ASP A 240 -8.80 -0.81 13.21
C ASP A 240 -7.42 -0.14 13.25
N PHE A 241 -6.89 0.26 12.09
CA PHE A 241 -5.52 0.75 11.92
C PHE A 241 -4.44 -0.23 12.41
N ALA A 242 -4.78 -1.53 12.50
CA ALA A 242 -3.88 -2.56 13.00
C ALA A 242 -2.65 -2.73 12.11
N ASP A 243 -1.55 -3.14 12.75
CA ASP A 243 -0.43 -3.71 12.03
C ASP A 243 -0.85 -5.04 11.39
N LEU A 244 -0.42 -5.26 10.15
CA LEU A 244 -0.58 -6.53 9.45
C LEU A 244 0.72 -7.35 9.57
N PRO A 245 0.67 -8.68 9.73
CA PRO A 245 1.85 -9.51 9.61
C PRO A 245 2.53 -9.27 8.25
N MET A 246 3.86 -9.08 8.24
CA MET A 246 4.60 -8.85 7.00
C MET A 246 4.51 -10.09 6.09
N PRO A 247 3.90 -10.00 4.90
CA PRO A 247 3.79 -11.15 4.01
C PRO A 247 5.14 -11.54 3.39
N ALA A 248 5.28 -12.83 3.03
CA ALA A 248 6.43 -13.28 2.27
C ALA A 248 6.53 -12.50 0.95
N ASN A 249 7.77 -12.24 0.52
CA ASN A 249 8.06 -11.54 -0.74
C ASN A 249 7.49 -10.12 -0.84
N ALA A 250 7.11 -9.49 0.28
CA ALA A 250 6.87 -8.05 0.31
C ALA A 250 8.09 -7.29 -0.20
N THR A 251 7.89 -6.16 -0.85
CA THR A 251 8.97 -5.40 -1.51
C THR A 251 8.99 -3.95 -1.06
N LEU A 252 10.20 -3.43 -0.85
CA LEU A 252 10.45 -2.01 -0.69
C LEU A 252 10.91 -1.44 -2.02
N LEU A 253 10.26 -0.37 -2.47
CA LEU A 253 10.40 0.21 -3.80
C LEU A 253 10.89 1.65 -3.70
N ALA A 254 11.60 2.11 -4.73
CA ALA A 254 11.87 3.51 -4.99
C ALA A 254 11.37 3.91 -6.39
N TYR A 255 10.93 5.15 -6.48
CA TYR A 255 10.43 5.83 -7.68
C TYR A 255 11.16 7.17 -7.80
N PRO A 256 12.23 7.25 -8.61
CA PRO A 256 12.92 8.49 -8.88
C PRO A 256 12.10 9.37 -9.84
N ALA A 257 12.57 10.59 -10.12
CA ALA A 257 11.91 11.54 -11.01
C ALA A 257 11.61 10.96 -12.41
N GLU A 258 12.42 10.03 -12.89
CA GLU A 258 12.25 9.36 -14.17
C GLU A 258 11.10 8.33 -14.17
N GLY A 259 10.44 8.04 -13.05
CA GLY A 259 9.27 7.15 -13.04
C GLY A 259 9.57 5.64 -13.14
N VAL A 260 10.86 5.28 -13.13
CA VAL A 260 11.30 3.89 -13.12
C VAL A 260 11.04 3.28 -11.74
N GLU A 261 10.43 2.09 -11.68
CA GLU A 261 10.31 1.37 -10.41
C GLU A 261 11.58 0.60 -10.14
N VAL A 262 12.15 0.84 -8.96
CA VAL A 262 13.36 0.19 -8.50
C VAL A 262 13.04 -0.62 -7.26
N VAL A 263 13.10 -1.94 -7.37
CA VAL A 263 12.93 -2.84 -6.21
C VAL A 263 14.18 -2.81 -5.36
N LEU A 264 14.14 -2.15 -4.21
CA LEU A 264 15.28 -1.98 -3.30
C LEU A 264 15.55 -3.26 -2.52
N TYR A 265 14.51 -3.81 -1.90
CA TYR A 265 14.58 -5.00 -1.05
C TYR A 265 13.35 -5.89 -1.21
N THR A 266 13.54 -7.19 -0.98
CA THR A 266 12.48 -8.19 -0.86
C THR A 266 12.55 -8.86 0.51
N TYR A 267 11.41 -8.96 1.19
CA TYR A 267 11.30 -9.57 2.52
C TYR A 267 11.41 -11.09 2.44
N GLN A 268 12.33 -11.64 3.24
CA GLN A 268 12.53 -13.06 3.48
C GLN A 268 11.92 -13.41 4.83
N ALA A 269 10.68 -13.91 4.82
CA ALA A 269 9.95 -14.20 6.06
C ALA A 269 10.66 -15.22 6.95
N GLU A 270 11.29 -16.23 6.34
CA GLU A 270 11.99 -17.30 7.05
C GLU A 270 13.25 -16.82 7.78
N GLN A 271 13.84 -15.73 7.30
CA GLN A 271 15.02 -15.10 7.90
C GLN A 271 14.65 -13.85 8.71
N ARG A 272 13.38 -13.42 8.65
CA ARG A 272 12.88 -12.17 9.21
C ARG A 272 13.80 -11.00 8.85
N GLY A 273 13.98 -10.79 7.55
CA GLY A 273 14.87 -9.74 7.06
C GLY A 273 14.65 -9.39 5.60
N TRP A 274 15.26 -8.29 5.21
CA TRP A 274 15.20 -7.71 3.88
C TRP A 274 16.45 -8.06 3.09
N LEU A 275 16.29 -8.66 1.91
CA LEU A 275 17.37 -8.95 0.98
C LEU A 275 17.40 -7.89 -0.13
N ARG A 276 18.56 -7.28 -0.35
CA ARG A 276 18.75 -6.24 -1.37
C ARG A 276 18.60 -6.82 -2.78
N MET A 277 17.86 -6.12 -3.63
CA MET A 277 17.61 -6.50 -5.02
C MET A 277 18.29 -5.56 -6.04
N VAL A 278 18.73 -4.38 -5.60
CA VAL A 278 19.39 -3.39 -6.47
C VAL A 278 20.90 -3.57 -6.59
N GLY A 279 21.40 -3.26 -7.79
CA GLY A 279 22.83 -3.10 -8.09
C GLY A 279 23.42 -1.72 -7.72
N PRO A 280 24.74 -1.53 -7.90
CA PRO A 280 25.46 -0.33 -7.47
C PRO A 280 24.92 1.00 -8.03
N GLN A 281 24.37 1.00 -9.25
CA GLN A 281 23.88 2.20 -9.92
C GLN A 281 22.72 2.88 -9.18
N TRP A 282 21.99 2.15 -8.34
CA TRP A 282 20.82 2.64 -7.60
C TRP A 282 21.10 2.94 -6.12
N ARG A 283 22.35 2.80 -5.65
CA ARG A 283 22.69 3.02 -4.23
C ARG A 283 22.34 4.42 -3.74
N HIS A 284 22.45 5.41 -4.61
CA HIS A 284 22.12 6.80 -4.31
C HIS A 284 20.66 6.97 -3.83
N LEU A 285 19.74 6.09 -4.25
CA LEU A 285 18.33 6.12 -3.82
C LEU A 285 18.16 5.81 -2.33
N LEU A 286 19.16 5.22 -1.67
CA LEU A 286 19.11 4.92 -0.23
C LEU A 286 19.81 5.98 0.63
N ALA A 287 20.50 6.96 0.02
CA ALA A 287 21.33 7.91 0.74
C ALA A 287 20.55 8.79 1.73
N ALA A 288 19.27 9.07 1.42
CA ALA A 288 18.39 9.87 2.27
C ALA A 288 17.66 9.05 3.35
N VAL A 289 17.82 7.73 3.38
CA VAL A 289 17.06 6.83 4.27
C VAL A 289 17.73 6.77 5.64
N PRO A 290 17.09 7.27 6.72
CA PRO A 290 17.75 7.38 8.02
C PRO A 290 18.20 6.03 8.57
N GLY A 291 19.50 5.93 8.85
CA GLY A 291 20.20 4.79 9.45
C GLY A 291 20.10 3.48 8.66
N LEU A 292 20.00 3.58 7.34
CA LEU A 292 20.22 2.48 6.41
C LEU A 292 21.49 2.79 5.62
N SER A 293 22.44 1.87 5.60
CA SER A 293 23.63 2.01 4.75
C SER A 293 23.26 1.65 3.30
N PRO A 294 23.62 2.47 2.29
CA PRO A 294 23.41 2.15 0.88
C PRO A 294 24.07 0.84 0.42
N ASP A 295 25.12 0.41 1.12
CA ASP A 295 25.86 -0.81 0.81
C ASP A 295 25.30 -2.06 1.51
N GLN A 296 24.31 -1.91 2.38
CA GLN A 296 23.78 -3.00 3.18
C GLN A 296 22.97 -4.00 2.33
N GLU A 297 23.49 -5.21 2.18
CA GLU A 297 22.88 -6.26 1.35
C GLU A 297 21.74 -7.01 2.04
N TYR A 298 21.84 -7.17 3.35
CA TYR A 298 20.84 -7.83 4.18
C TYR A 298 20.52 -6.98 5.41
N VAL A 299 19.24 -6.82 5.71
CA VAL A 299 18.78 -6.07 6.89
C VAL A 299 17.84 -6.94 7.72
N PRO A 300 18.28 -7.47 8.88
CA PRO A 300 17.38 -8.19 9.77
C PRO A 300 16.36 -7.23 10.40
N THR A 301 15.11 -7.66 10.56
CA THR A 301 14.06 -6.84 11.20
C THR A 301 14.14 -6.81 12.73
N GLY A 302 15.21 -7.36 13.32
CA GLY A 302 15.45 -7.42 14.77
C GLY A 302 14.50 -8.37 15.52
N ASP A 303 14.73 -8.51 16.83
CA ASP A 303 13.95 -9.37 17.73
C ASP A 303 12.86 -8.59 18.50
N ALA A 304 12.56 -7.36 18.08
CA ALA A 304 11.56 -6.54 18.75
C ALA A 304 10.20 -7.26 18.76
N PRO A 305 9.47 -7.29 19.90
CA PRO A 305 8.15 -7.88 19.97
C PRO A 305 7.23 -7.24 18.92
N ARG A 306 6.60 -8.09 18.10
CA ARG A 306 5.62 -7.65 17.10
C ARG A 306 4.26 -7.47 17.77
N SER A 307 3.61 -6.37 17.44
CA SER A 307 2.22 -6.04 17.82
C SER A 307 1.19 -7.04 17.30
N THR A 308 1.53 -7.74 16.21
CA THR A 308 0.72 -8.77 15.59
C THR A 308 1.53 -10.01 15.21
N GLN A 309 0.87 -11.16 15.23
CA GLN A 309 1.44 -12.42 14.76
C GLN A 309 0.43 -13.11 13.84
N LEU A 310 0.95 -13.85 12.87
CA LEU A 310 0.17 -14.75 12.05
C LEU A 310 0.39 -16.16 12.60
N VAL A 311 -0.68 -16.79 13.08
CA VAL A 311 -0.66 -18.16 13.59
C VAL A 311 -1.44 -19.06 12.65
N GLY A 312 -1.06 -20.33 12.58
CA GLY A 312 -1.79 -21.32 11.80
C GLY A 312 -1.78 -22.69 12.46
N ALA A 313 -2.83 -23.46 12.19
CA ALA A 313 -2.96 -24.83 12.66
C ALA A 313 -2.45 -25.81 11.60
N TYR A 314 -1.66 -26.79 11.99
CA TYR A 314 -1.25 -27.90 11.13
C TYR A 314 -1.19 -29.19 11.95
N ALA A 315 -1.86 -30.25 11.48
CA ALA A 315 -1.85 -31.56 12.14
C ALA A 315 -2.20 -31.51 13.65
N GLY A 316 -3.15 -30.66 14.03
CA GLY A 316 -3.60 -30.49 15.41
C GLY A 316 -2.68 -29.68 16.32
N SER A 317 -1.62 -29.07 15.78
CA SER A 317 -0.72 -28.18 16.52
C SER A 317 -0.74 -26.76 15.94
N GLU A 318 -0.56 -25.75 16.80
CA GLU A 318 -0.40 -24.35 16.39
C GLU A 318 1.07 -24.06 16.06
N TYR A 319 1.28 -23.32 14.98
CA TYR A 319 2.58 -22.82 14.54
C TYR A 319 2.49 -21.34 14.18
N GLU A 320 3.62 -20.64 14.21
CA GLU A 320 3.71 -19.37 13.49
C GLU A 320 3.57 -19.63 11.99
N ALA A 321 2.80 -18.81 11.31
CA ALA A 321 2.51 -18.92 9.89
C ALA A 321 3.01 -17.69 9.13
N VAL A 322 3.11 -17.83 7.81
CA VAL A 322 3.41 -16.73 6.88
C VAL A 322 2.38 -16.74 5.75
N ALA A 323 1.90 -15.55 5.38
CA ALA A 323 1.11 -15.35 4.18
C ALA A 323 2.04 -15.32 2.96
N ASP A 324 1.94 -16.31 2.07
CA ASP A 324 2.69 -16.40 0.82
C ASP A 324 1.73 -16.48 -0.37
N GLN A 325 0.83 -15.50 -0.41
CA GLN A 325 -0.19 -15.42 -1.44
C GLN A 325 0.43 -15.26 -2.84
N PRO A 326 -0.20 -15.80 -3.92
CA PRO A 326 -1.48 -16.51 -3.94
C PRO A 326 -1.41 -17.98 -3.46
N GLY A 327 -0.24 -18.44 -2.98
CA GLY A 327 -0.05 -19.80 -2.46
C GLY A 327 -0.64 -20.06 -1.07
N GLY A 328 -1.46 -19.15 -0.54
CA GLY A 328 -2.10 -19.28 0.76
C GLY A 328 -1.19 -19.05 1.96
N PHE A 329 -1.52 -19.71 3.07
CA PHE A 329 -0.82 -19.63 4.34
C PHE A 329 0.00 -20.89 4.57
N ARG A 330 1.21 -20.74 5.12
CA ARG A 330 2.11 -21.87 5.40
C ARG A 330 2.79 -21.71 6.75
N VAL A 331 3.21 -22.82 7.33
CA VAL A 331 4.06 -22.84 8.53
C VAL A 331 5.34 -22.05 8.24
N LEU A 332 5.70 -21.15 9.16
CA LEU A 332 6.98 -20.47 9.13
C LEU A 332 8.09 -21.47 9.45
N ALA A 333 8.82 -21.89 8.42
CA ALA A 333 9.92 -22.84 8.54
C ALA A 333 11.15 -22.39 7.77
N MET A 334 12.33 -22.59 8.38
CA MET A 334 13.61 -22.20 7.77
C MET A 334 13.92 -22.97 6.47
N THR A 335 13.45 -24.22 6.36
CA THR A 335 13.71 -25.07 5.19
C THR A 335 12.47 -25.18 4.32
N ARG A 336 12.68 -25.23 2.99
CA ARG A 336 11.57 -25.35 2.04
C ARG A 336 10.74 -26.63 2.23
N ALA A 337 11.37 -27.72 2.67
CA ALA A 337 10.71 -29.01 2.88
C ALA A 337 9.71 -29.00 4.05
N ALA A 338 9.84 -28.06 4.99
CA ALA A 338 8.96 -27.93 6.15
C ALA A 338 7.88 -26.84 5.98
N ARG A 339 7.73 -26.29 4.77
CA ARG A 339 6.73 -25.26 4.43
C ARG A 339 5.38 -25.88 4.11
N TYR A 340 4.77 -26.49 5.10
CA TYR A 340 3.46 -27.10 4.94
C TYR A 340 2.38 -26.01 4.87
N PRO A 341 1.37 -26.16 3.98
CA PRO A 341 0.18 -25.33 4.07
C PRO A 341 -0.48 -25.56 5.44
N VAL A 342 -1.04 -24.50 6.03
CA VAL A 342 -1.79 -24.62 7.29
C VAL A 342 -3.26 -24.90 6.99
N ASP A 343 -3.92 -25.64 7.88
CA ASP A 343 -5.33 -26.01 7.78
C ASP A 343 -6.24 -24.82 8.12
N ALA A 344 -5.77 -23.90 8.96
CA ALA A 344 -6.41 -22.65 9.31
C ALA A 344 -5.35 -21.61 9.66
N ALA A 345 -5.64 -20.33 9.42
CA ALA A 345 -4.76 -19.21 9.78
C ALA A 345 -5.53 -18.12 10.53
N ALA A 346 -4.87 -17.41 11.44
CA ALA A 346 -5.45 -16.30 12.16
C ALA A 346 -4.48 -15.14 12.45
N ARG A 347 -5.05 -13.95 12.33
CA ARG A 347 -4.67 -12.63 12.84
C ARG A 347 -4.56 -12.54 14.36
N ARG A 348 -3.43 -12.82 15.03
CA ARG A 348 -3.31 -12.61 16.49
C ARG A 348 -2.93 -11.18 16.85
N LEU A 349 -3.74 -10.51 17.68
CA LEU A 349 -3.61 -9.11 18.10
C LEU A 349 -3.93 -8.97 19.60
N ARG A 350 -3.45 -7.91 20.27
CA ARG A 350 -3.84 -7.57 21.65
C ARG A 350 -4.68 -6.30 21.66
N HIS A 351 -5.92 -6.41 22.12
CA HIS A 351 -6.86 -5.30 22.29
C HIS A 351 -6.95 -4.91 23.75
N ALA A 352 -7.20 -3.63 24.01
CA ALA A 352 -7.49 -3.11 25.34
C ALA A 352 -8.33 -1.83 25.24
N THR A 353 -8.91 -1.41 26.36
CA THR A 353 -9.62 -0.15 26.51
C THR A 353 -8.84 0.74 27.48
N TRP A 354 -8.54 1.98 27.07
CA TRP A 354 -7.91 2.97 27.94
C TRP A 354 -8.73 4.25 27.96
N ARG A 355 -9.14 4.68 29.15
CA ARG A 355 -10.03 5.85 29.35
C ARG A 355 -11.31 5.79 28.50
N GLY A 356 -11.89 4.60 28.35
CA GLY A 356 -13.08 4.36 27.54
C GLY A 356 -12.83 4.32 26.02
N VAL A 357 -11.59 4.46 25.56
CA VAL A 357 -11.23 4.42 24.14
C VAL A 357 -10.68 3.03 23.76
N PRO A 358 -11.22 2.38 22.70
CA PRO A 358 -10.71 1.10 22.22
C PRO A 358 -9.37 1.28 21.50
N CYS A 359 -8.40 0.46 21.90
CA CYS A 359 -7.02 0.50 21.45
C CYS A 359 -6.47 -0.88 21.08
N LEU A 360 -5.45 -0.86 20.22
CA LEU A 360 -4.53 -1.97 20.02
C LEU A 360 -3.27 -1.74 20.83
N VAL A 361 -2.78 -2.78 21.50
CA VAL A 361 -1.50 -2.76 22.21
C VAL A 361 -0.39 -3.12 21.22
N LEU A 362 0.48 -2.16 20.92
CA LEU A 362 1.56 -2.34 19.95
C LEU A 362 2.82 -2.91 20.59
N ARG A 363 3.15 -2.45 21.80
CA ARG A 363 4.37 -2.81 22.51
C ARG A 363 4.20 -2.59 24.01
N GLU A 364 4.92 -3.40 24.78
CA GLU A 364 5.07 -3.24 26.22
C GLU A 364 6.54 -2.98 26.57
N GLU A 365 6.77 -2.01 27.46
CA GLU A 365 8.09 -1.65 27.95
C GLU A 365 8.00 -1.15 29.40
N ALA A 366 8.61 -1.89 30.34
CA ALA A 366 8.68 -1.53 31.75
C ALA A 366 7.31 -1.15 32.37
N GLY A 367 6.25 -1.90 32.05
CA GLY A 367 4.89 -1.65 32.55
C GLY A 367 4.12 -0.53 31.82
N TRP A 368 4.72 0.09 30.81
CA TRP A 368 4.06 1.02 29.90
C TRP A 368 3.68 0.32 28.59
N LEU A 369 2.49 0.62 28.08
CA LEU A 369 1.95 0.09 26.84
C LEU A 369 1.86 1.20 25.80
N ARG A 370 2.44 0.96 24.62
CA ARG A 370 2.22 1.80 23.44
C ARG A 370 0.93 1.35 22.79
N LEU A 371 -0.04 2.24 22.69
CA LEU A 371 -1.38 1.99 22.21
C LEU A 371 -1.61 2.68 20.86
N ARG A 372 -2.42 2.08 19.99
CA ARG A 372 -2.98 2.71 18.79
C ARG A 372 -4.50 2.76 18.90
N LEU A 373 -5.09 3.91 18.61
CA LEU A 373 -6.55 4.07 18.65
C LEU A 373 -7.20 3.30 17.49
N CYS A 374 -8.20 2.45 17.77
CA CYS A 374 -8.91 1.71 16.72
C CYS A 374 -9.85 2.61 15.90
N ARG A 375 -10.42 3.63 16.57
CA ARG A 375 -11.43 4.56 16.01
C ARG A 375 -11.06 5.98 16.42
N PRO A 376 -10.14 6.64 15.71
CA PRO A 376 -9.70 7.97 16.10
C PRO A 376 -10.77 9.02 15.81
N ASP A 377 -11.01 9.87 16.80
CA ASP A 377 -11.80 11.09 16.70
C ASP A 377 -11.23 12.16 17.65
N ALA A 378 -11.77 13.37 17.60
CA ALA A 378 -11.26 14.50 18.38
C ALA A 378 -11.36 14.26 19.90
N ASP A 379 -12.42 13.61 20.37
CA ASP A 379 -12.64 13.35 21.80
C ASP A 379 -11.71 12.24 22.31
N ALA A 380 -11.55 11.18 21.53
CA ALA A 380 -10.61 10.09 21.80
C ALA A 380 -9.17 10.62 21.86
N VAL A 381 -8.77 11.46 20.91
CA VAL A 381 -7.46 12.12 20.89
C VAL A 381 -7.27 12.99 22.13
N ALA A 382 -8.23 13.86 22.46
CA ALA A 382 -8.15 14.72 23.63
C ALA A 382 -8.10 13.93 24.96
N THR A 383 -8.89 12.86 25.07
CA THR A 383 -9.00 12.04 26.30
C THR A 383 -7.75 11.22 26.58
N THR A 384 -7.13 10.69 25.53
CA THR A 384 -5.93 9.84 25.61
C THR A 384 -4.62 10.61 25.48
N GLY A 385 -4.66 11.82 24.93
CA GLY A 385 -3.45 12.57 24.57
C GLY A 385 -2.68 11.94 23.40
N ALA A 386 -3.33 11.10 22.58
CA ALA A 386 -2.69 10.43 21.47
C ALA A 386 -2.16 11.39 20.41
N GLN A 387 -0.98 11.10 19.87
CA GLN A 387 -0.35 11.90 18.84
C GLN A 387 -0.59 11.28 17.46
N CYS A 388 -0.84 12.13 16.46
CA CYS A 388 -0.94 11.69 15.07
C CYS A 388 0.45 11.35 14.54
N HIS A 389 0.69 10.05 14.26
CA HIS A 389 1.98 9.56 13.75
C HIS A 389 2.03 9.57 12.21
N GLU A 390 0.88 9.33 11.58
CA GLU A 390 0.61 9.48 10.15
C GLU A 390 -0.90 9.63 9.95
N ARG A 391 -1.35 9.92 8.72
CA ARG A 391 -2.76 10.10 8.36
C ARG A 391 -3.62 8.98 8.95
N GLY A 392 -4.51 9.35 9.87
CA GLY A 392 -5.45 8.44 10.53
C GLY A 392 -4.87 7.56 11.65
N VAL A 393 -3.56 7.56 11.90
CA VAL A 393 -2.93 6.72 12.92
C VAL A 393 -2.54 7.57 14.13
N TYR A 394 -3.14 7.22 15.26
CA TYR A 394 -2.98 7.93 16.53
C TYR A 394 -2.49 6.98 17.59
N GLU A 395 -1.39 7.33 18.26
CA GLU A 395 -0.78 6.47 19.26
C GLU A 395 -0.46 7.24 20.55
N ALA A 396 -0.47 6.52 21.66
CA ALA A 396 -0.18 7.06 22.99
C ALA A 396 0.59 6.03 23.82
N TRP A 397 1.26 6.49 24.86
CA TRP A 397 1.79 5.62 25.91
C TRP A 397 0.89 5.70 27.14
N ALA A 398 0.54 4.53 27.68
CA ALA A 398 -0.34 4.40 28.84
C ALA A 398 0.28 3.45 29.87
N PRO A 399 0.10 3.69 31.18
CA PRO A 399 0.46 2.70 32.20
C PRO A 399 -0.41 1.44 32.06
N GLY A 400 0.20 0.26 32.02
CA GLY A 400 -0.50 -1.02 31.83
C GLY A 400 -1.61 -1.26 32.86
N ALA A 401 -1.42 -0.81 34.10
CA ALA A 401 -2.39 -0.93 35.18
C ALA A 401 -3.68 -0.09 34.98
N GLU A 402 -3.68 0.88 34.08
CA GLU A 402 -4.88 1.68 33.75
C GLU A 402 -5.75 1.05 32.65
N LEU A 403 -5.25 0.00 31.99
CA LEU A 403 -5.97 -0.63 30.90
C LEU A 403 -7.04 -1.58 31.44
N THR A 404 -8.13 -1.64 30.69
CA THR A 404 -9.27 -2.53 30.93
C THR A 404 -9.52 -3.38 29.69
N ASP A 405 -10.23 -4.50 29.82
CA ASP A 405 -10.53 -5.40 28.70
C ASP A 405 -9.30 -5.86 27.89
N ASP A 406 -8.15 -5.95 28.55
CA ASP A 406 -6.89 -6.34 27.93
C ASP A 406 -6.91 -7.83 27.57
N ARG A 407 -6.92 -8.13 26.27
CA ARG A 407 -7.05 -9.49 25.76
C ARG A 407 -6.34 -9.69 24.44
N VAL A 408 -5.81 -10.89 24.27
CA VAL A 408 -5.33 -11.37 22.97
C VAL A 408 -6.51 -11.96 22.20
N VAL A 409 -6.64 -11.60 20.93
CA VAL A 409 -7.72 -12.01 20.03
C VAL A 409 -7.12 -12.59 18.76
N ASP A 410 -7.67 -13.73 18.32
CA ASP A 410 -7.37 -14.35 17.04
C ASP A 410 -8.48 -14.03 16.04
N LEU A 411 -8.14 -13.31 14.97
CA LEU A 411 -9.02 -12.98 13.86
C LEU A 411 -8.80 -13.99 12.72
N PRO A 412 -9.68 -14.98 12.51
CA PRO A 412 -9.44 -16.04 11.53
C PRO A 412 -9.50 -15.49 10.10
N TYR A 413 -8.63 -16.02 9.24
CA TYR A 413 -8.76 -15.91 7.80
C TYR A 413 -9.74 -16.99 7.31
N PRO A 414 -10.77 -16.67 6.52
CA PRO A 414 -11.66 -17.67 5.95
C PRO A 414 -10.84 -18.65 5.10
N VAL A 415 -11.09 -19.95 5.27
CA VAL A 415 -10.60 -20.97 4.35
C VAL A 415 -11.59 -21.02 3.19
N GLU A 416 -11.10 -20.78 1.96
CA GLU A 416 -11.92 -20.95 0.74
C GLU A 416 -12.17 -22.42 0.42
#